data_AF-A0A1V6CM47-F1
#
_entry.id   AF-A0A1V6CM47-F1
#
_cell.length_a   1.000
_cell.length_b   1.000
_cell.length_c   1.000
_cell.angle_alpha   90.00
_cell.angle_beta   90.00
_cell.angle_gamma   90.00
#
_symmetry.space_group_name_H-M   'P 1'
#
loop_
_entity.id
_entity.type
_entity.pdbx_description
1 polymer ?
#
loop_
_entity_poly.entity_id
_entity_poly.type
_entity_poly.pdbx_seq_one_letter_code
_entity_poly.pdbx_strand_id
1 'polypeptide(L)'
;MSKKDFKGTLSQVTGAGGLSSLIPDGVELKRETRGRPRTYSRKITKSSQDKTPEGETRATFIVREDLLEKIKAVAYWERARIKDIINGALVDVVERYEAEHGEIKPIPEKE
;
A
#
# COMPACT_ATOMS: atom_id res chain seq x y z
N MET A 1 -21.27 -23.12 -20.31
CA MET A 1 -21.86 -22.29 -19.22
C MET A 1 -21.60 -20.84 -19.55
N SER A 2 -22.65 -20.10 -19.93
CA SER A 2 -22.57 -18.73 -20.47
C SER A 2 -22.49 -17.72 -19.33
N LYS A 3 -21.48 -16.83 -19.35
CA LYS A 3 -21.40 -15.69 -18.44
C LYS A 3 -22.43 -14.65 -18.90
N LYS A 4 -23.42 -14.35 -18.05
CA LYS A 4 -24.40 -13.29 -18.30
C LYS A 4 -23.74 -11.95 -17.99
N ASP A 5 -23.56 -11.13 -19.02
CA ASP A 5 -23.05 -9.78 -18.89
C ASP A 5 -24.14 -8.84 -18.33
N PHE A 6 -23.92 -8.35 -17.11
CA PHE A 6 -24.78 -7.37 -16.45
C PHE A 6 -24.43 -5.96 -16.93
N LYS A 7 -24.74 -5.63 -18.19
CA LYS A 7 -24.39 -4.35 -18.82
C LYS A 7 -25.58 -3.40 -19.01
N GLY A 8 -26.66 -3.59 -18.24
CA GLY A 8 -27.97 -3.01 -18.59
C GLY A 8 -28.60 -1.98 -17.65
N THR A 9 -28.10 -1.75 -16.43
CA THR A 9 -28.92 -1.05 -15.41
C THR A 9 -28.56 0.40 -15.13
N LEU A 10 -27.42 0.90 -15.62
CA LEU A 10 -27.03 2.31 -15.42
C LEU A 10 -27.37 3.22 -16.61
N SER A 11 -27.95 2.69 -17.68
CA SER A 11 -28.39 3.46 -18.85
C SER A 11 -29.81 4.03 -18.70
N GLN A 12 -30.57 3.58 -17.69
CA GLN A 12 -31.98 3.94 -17.52
C GLN A 12 -32.22 5.07 -16.50
N VAL A 13 -31.18 5.57 -15.81
CA VAL A 13 -31.29 6.61 -14.76
C VAL A 13 -30.66 7.94 -15.19
N THR A 14 -30.51 8.17 -16.49
CA THR A 14 -30.26 9.51 -17.03
C THR A 14 -31.30 9.78 -18.09
N GLY A 15 -32.34 10.50 -17.70
CA GLY A 15 -33.33 11.05 -18.61
C GLY A 15 -32.64 11.79 -19.76
N ALA A 16 -33.29 11.72 -20.92
CA ALA A 16 -32.84 12.19 -22.22
C ALA A 16 -31.94 13.45 -22.17
N GLY A 17 -30.73 13.35 -22.74
CA GLY A 17 -29.90 14.51 -23.06
C GLY A 17 -28.53 14.61 -22.36
N GLY A 18 -27.78 13.51 -22.26
CA GLY A 18 -26.39 13.58 -21.79
C GLY A 18 -25.48 14.30 -22.79
N LEU A 19 -24.48 15.03 -22.29
CA LEU A 19 -23.42 15.86 -22.91
C LEU A 19 -22.74 15.33 -24.20
N SER A 20 -23.06 14.12 -24.64
CA SER A 20 -22.57 13.50 -25.87
C SER A 20 -23.11 14.17 -27.14
N SER A 21 -24.23 14.89 -27.07
CA SER A 21 -24.87 15.56 -28.21
C SER A 21 -24.29 16.95 -28.54
N LEU A 22 -23.31 17.44 -27.78
CA LEU A 22 -22.56 18.68 -28.05
C LEU A 22 -21.24 18.44 -28.79
N ILE A 23 -20.91 17.17 -29.08
CA ILE A 23 -19.68 16.80 -29.78
C ILE A 23 -20.03 16.60 -31.25
N PRO A 24 -19.47 17.39 -32.19
CA PRO A 24 -19.75 17.22 -33.61
C PRO A 24 -19.27 15.85 -34.12
N ASP A 25 -20.07 15.25 -35.00
CA ASP A 25 -19.79 13.94 -35.60
C ASP A 25 -18.45 13.96 -36.35
N GLY A 26 -17.51 13.12 -35.92
CA GLY A 26 -16.17 12.98 -36.53
C GLY A 26 -14.99 13.09 -35.56
N VAL A 27 -15.22 13.44 -34.29
CA VAL A 27 -14.15 13.51 -33.28
C VAL A 27 -14.12 12.22 -32.44
N GLU A 28 -13.26 11.26 -32.81
CA GLU A 28 -12.95 10.13 -31.93
C GLU A 28 -12.15 10.62 -30.71
N LEU A 29 -12.85 10.96 -29.63
CA LEU A 29 -12.21 11.16 -28.33
C LEU A 29 -11.76 9.80 -27.80
N LYS A 30 -10.54 9.40 -28.17
CA LYS A 30 -9.83 8.28 -27.54
C LYS A 30 -9.70 8.59 -26.05
N ARG A 31 -10.63 8.08 -25.24
CA ARG A 31 -10.58 8.23 -23.78
C ARG A 31 -9.31 7.52 -23.32
N GLU A 32 -8.26 8.29 -23.04
CA GLU A 32 -7.16 7.78 -22.22
C GLU A 32 -7.80 7.26 -20.94
N THR A 33 -7.79 5.94 -20.75
CA THR A 33 -8.07 5.36 -19.44
C THR A 33 -6.91 5.75 -18.55
N ARG A 34 -6.95 6.99 -18.03
CA ARG A 34 -6.06 7.40 -16.95
C ARG A 34 -6.46 6.54 -15.75
N GLY A 35 -5.72 5.46 -15.57
CA GLY A 35 -5.81 4.67 -14.35
C GLY A 35 -5.59 5.56 -13.12
N ARG A 36 -5.90 5.05 -11.94
CA ARG A 36 -5.67 5.79 -10.70
C ARG A 36 -4.22 6.33 -10.68
N PRO A 37 -4.01 7.64 -10.45
CA PRO A 37 -2.67 8.20 -10.43
C PRO A 37 -1.79 7.44 -9.44
N ARG A 38 -0.55 7.16 -9.83
CA ARG A 38 0.43 6.49 -8.96
C ARG A 38 0.64 7.36 -7.73
N THR A 39 0.36 6.81 -6.55
CA THR A 39 0.45 7.53 -5.27
C THR A 39 1.87 7.57 -4.70
N TYR A 40 2.84 6.90 -5.33
CA TYR A 40 4.22 6.83 -4.86
C TYR A 40 5.17 7.38 -5.92
N SER A 41 5.89 8.46 -5.59
CA SER A 41 6.83 9.18 -6.46
C SER A 41 8.31 8.98 -6.10
N ARG A 42 8.64 8.09 -5.16
CA ARG A 42 10.04 7.95 -4.69
C ARG A 42 10.94 7.23 -5.69
N LYS A 43 12.23 7.58 -5.68
CA LYS A 43 13.27 6.86 -6.43
C LYS A 43 13.52 5.50 -5.75
N ILE A 44 13.19 4.42 -6.45
CA ILE A 44 13.37 3.05 -5.98
C ILE A 44 14.84 2.66 -6.21
N THR A 45 15.60 2.40 -5.14
CA THR A 45 17.00 1.93 -5.26
C THR A 45 17.12 0.41 -5.11
N LYS A 46 16.20 -0.22 -4.39
CA LYS A 46 16.16 -1.67 -4.14
C LYS A 46 14.75 -2.21 -4.38
N SER A 47 14.64 -3.47 -4.79
CA SER A 47 13.34 -4.12 -5.04
C SER A 47 12.42 -4.12 -3.81
N SER A 48 12.98 -4.25 -2.61
CA SER A 48 12.24 -4.21 -1.32
C SER A 48 11.56 -2.86 -1.03
N GLN A 49 11.88 -1.83 -1.81
CA GLN A 49 11.32 -0.49 -1.72
C GLN A 49 10.19 -0.25 -2.73
N ASP A 50 9.97 -1.18 -3.66
CA ASP A 50 8.90 -1.06 -4.65
C ASP A 50 7.54 -0.93 -3.94
N LYS A 51 6.76 0.06 -4.36
CA LYS A 51 5.40 0.35 -3.86
C LYS A 51 5.30 0.56 -2.34
N THR A 52 6.40 0.94 -1.70
CA THR A 52 6.45 1.22 -0.26
C THR A 52 6.59 2.74 -0.04
N PRO A 53 5.96 3.32 1.01
CA PRO A 53 6.16 4.73 1.37
C PRO A 53 7.62 5.13 1.53
N GLU A 54 7.89 6.43 1.46
CA GLU A 54 9.20 6.96 1.83
C GLU A 54 9.52 6.63 3.30
N GLY A 55 10.79 6.32 3.56
CA GLY A 55 11.26 5.89 4.89
C GLY A 55 10.94 4.43 5.26
N GLU A 56 9.98 3.79 4.60
CA GLU A 56 9.63 2.39 4.86
C GLU A 56 10.35 1.43 3.88
N THR A 57 10.72 0.25 4.38
CA THR A 57 11.25 -0.86 3.58
C THR A 57 10.59 -2.16 4.01
N ARG A 58 10.37 -3.07 3.06
CA ARG A 58 9.88 -4.41 3.37
C ARG A 58 11.01 -5.30 3.87
N ALA A 59 10.81 -5.92 5.02
CA ALA A 59 11.65 -6.97 5.56
C ALA A 59 10.79 -8.16 6.00
N THR A 60 11.30 -9.37 5.80
CA THR A 60 10.64 -10.62 6.22
C THR A 60 11.41 -11.18 7.40
N PHE A 61 10.73 -11.43 8.52
CA PHE A 61 11.31 -12.01 9.71
C PHE A 61 10.66 -13.36 10.00
N ILE A 62 11.44 -14.31 10.50
CA ILE A 62 10.93 -15.58 11.03
C ILE A 62 10.69 -15.36 12.52
N VAL A 63 9.46 -15.58 12.99
CA VAL A 63 9.02 -15.37 14.38
C VAL A 63 8.32 -16.61 14.92
N ARG A 64 8.20 -16.72 16.24
CA ARG A 64 7.44 -17.81 16.88
C ARG A 64 5.95 -17.68 16.57
N GLU A 65 5.29 -18.82 16.33
CA GLU A 65 3.88 -18.89 15.92
C GLU A 65 2.94 -18.33 17.01
N ASP A 66 3.15 -18.71 18.27
CA ASP A 66 2.38 -18.25 19.43
C ASP A 66 2.42 -16.73 19.61
N LEU A 67 3.59 -16.13 19.34
CA LEU A 67 3.79 -14.70 19.40
C LEU A 67 3.02 -13.98 18.28
N LEU A 68 3.05 -14.52 17.05
CA LEU A 68 2.34 -13.93 15.92
C LEU A 68 0.82 -13.90 16.15
N GLU A 69 0.26 -14.96 16.73
CA GLU A 69 -1.16 -15.02 17.09
C GLU A 69 -1.54 -13.92 18.10
N LYS A 70 -0.73 -13.74 19.15
CA LYS A 70 -0.94 -12.68 20.14
C LYS A 70 -0.85 -11.29 19.51
N ILE A 71 0.13 -11.04 18.65
CA ILE A 71 0.28 -9.75 17.95
C ILE A 71 -0.94 -9.48 17.07
N LYS A 72 -1.46 -10.49 16.35
CA LYS A 72 -2.69 -10.36 15.56
C LYS A 72 -3.89 -10.02 16.44
N ALA A 73 -4.02 -10.67 17.60
CA ALA A 73 -5.10 -10.38 18.54
C ALA A 73 -5.01 -8.93 19.06
N VAL A 74 -3.83 -8.48 19.48
CA VAL A 74 -3.61 -7.09 19.92
C VAL A 74 -3.97 -6.12 18.80
N ALA A 75 -3.49 -6.34 17.58
CA ALA A 75 -3.79 -5.49 16.43
C ALA A 75 -5.30 -5.40 16.13
N TYR A 76 -6.01 -6.52 16.31
CA TYR A 76 -7.46 -6.57 16.11
C TYR A 76 -8.21 -5.73 17.15
N TRP A 77 -7.89 -5.89 18.43
CA TRP A 77 -8.56 -5.17 19.52
C TRP A 77 -8.24 -3.68 19.53
N GLU A 78 -6.98 -3.31 19.28
CA GLU A 78 -6.52 -1.92 19.23
C GLU A 78 -6.87 -1.20 17.92
N ARG A 79 -7.49 -1.90 16.96
CA ARG A 79 -7.80 -1.38 15.61
C ARG A 79 -6.58 -0.78 14.91
N ALA A 80 -5.40 -1.36 15.18
CA ALA A 80 -4.12 -0.88 14.70
C ALA A 80 -3.56 -1.80 13.61
N ARG A 81 -2.62 -1.27 12.80
CA ARG A 81 -1.91 -2.08 11.81
C ARG A 81 -0.78 -2.83 12.50
N ILE A 82 -0.63 -4.12 12.18
CA ILE A 82 0.46 -4.97 12.70
C ILE A 82 1.84 -4.33 12.45
N LYS A 83 2.03 -3.68 11.29
CA LYS A 83 3.30 -3.02 10.97
C LYS A 83 3.64 -1.89 11.94
N ASP A 84 2.65 -1.15 12.43
CA ASP A 84 2.86 0.00 13.32
C ASP A 84 3.19 -0.50 14.73
N ILE A 85 2.52 -1.56 15.19
CA ILE A 85 2.82 -2.24 16.47
C ILE A 85 4.25 -2.81 16.46
N ILE A 86 4.62 -3.52 15.40
CA ILE A 86 5.97 -4.09 15.28
C ILE A 86 7.01 -2.98 15.21
N ASN A 87 6.76 -1.92 14.44
CA ASN A 87 7.70 -0.81 14.33
C ASN A 87 7.93 -0.13 15.69
N GLY A 88 6.88 0.12 16.47
CA GLY A 88 7.01 0.66 17.83
C GLY A 88 7.84 -0.27 18.73
N ALA A 89 7.54 -1.57 18.74
CA ALA A 89 8.30 -2.53 19.52
C ALA A 89 9.79 -2.61 19.11
N LEU A 90 10.10 -2.45 17.82
CA LEU A 90 11.48 -2.42 17.34
C LEU A 90 12.21 -1.14 17.74
N VAL A 91 11.55 0.02 17.69
CA VAL A 91 12.09 1.30 18.18
C VAL A 91 12.43 1.17 19.66
N ASP A 92 11.50 0.67 20.48
CA ASP A 92 11.72 0.49 21.91
C ASP A 92 12.90 -0.45 22.21
N VAL A 93 13.13 -1.45 21.37
CA VAL A 93 14.27 -2.38 21.52
C VAL A 93 15.59 -1.69 21.18
N VAL A 94 15.62 -0.87 20.11
CA VAL A 94 16.82 -0.11 19.72
C VAL A 94 17.17 0.94 20.77
N GLU A 95 16.19 1.71 21.23
CA GLU A 95 16.40 2.76 22.26
C GLU A 95 16.93 2.16 23.56
N ARG A 96 16.39 1.01 23.99
CA ARG A 96 16.90 0.29 25.17
C ARG A 96 18.35 -0.16 24.98
N TYR A 97 18.67 -0.67 23.80
CA TYR A 97 20.04 -1.10 23.50
C TYR A 97 21.02 0.09 23.51
N GLU A 98 20.63 1.22 22.90
CA GLU A 98 21.43 2.45 22.88
C GLU A 98 21.62 3.05 24.27
N ALA A 99 20.60 2.99 25.12
CA ALA A 99 20.70 3.44 26.51
C ALA A 99 21.72 2.63 27.32
N GLU A 100 21.85 1.33 27.06
CA GLU A 100 22.77 0.44 27.77
C GLU A 100 24.19 0.43 27.18
N HIS A 101 24.33 0.55 25.86
CA HIS A 101 25.60 0.29 25.14
C HIS A 101 26.18 1.53 24.43
N GLY A 102 25.44 2.63 24.40
CA GLY A 102 25.78 3.83 23.61
C GLY A 102 25.40 3.69 22.13
N GLU A 103 25.91 4.60 21.30
CA GLU A 103 25.55 4.68 19.88
C GLU A 103 25.87 3.39 19.11
N ILE A 104 24.89 2.93 18.31
CA ILE A 104 25.03 1.73 17.48
C ILE A 104 26.02 2.01 16.33
N LYS A 105 27.13 1.26 16.31
CA LYS A 105 28.11 1.33 15.23
C LYS A 105 27.56 0.68 13.94
N PRO A 106 27.78 1.28 12.77
CA PRO A 106 27.31 0.72 11.51
C PRO A 106 28.00 -0.61 11.19
N ILE A 107 27.29 -1.48 10.48
CA ILE A 107 27.86 -2.73 9.97
C ILE A 107 28.96 -2.37 8.95
N PRO A 108 30.19 -2.91 9.06
CA PRO A 108 31.25 -2.63 8.10
C PRO A 108 30.85 -3.14 6.72
N GLU A 109 31.07 -2.33 5.69
CA GLU A 109 30.90 -2.75 4.31
C GLU A 109 31.99 -3.79 3.98
N LYS A 110 31.58 -4.93 3.41
CA LYS A 110 32.53 -5.90 2.86
C LYS A 110 32.99 -5.38 1.51
N GLU A 111 34.30 -5.17 1.35
CA GLU A 111 34.96 -4.99 0.05
C GLU A 111 34.77 -6.21 -0.87
#